data_AF-A0A917C680-F1
#
_entry.id   AF-A0A917C680-F1
#
_cell.length_a   1.000
_cell.length_b   1.000
_cell.length_c   1.000
_cell.angle_alpha   90.00
_cell.angle_beta   90.00
_cell.angle_gamma   90.00
#
_symmetry.space_group_name_H-M   'P 1'
#
loop_
_entity.id
_entity.type
_entity.pdbx_description
1 polymer ?
#
loop_
_entity_poly.entity_id
_entity_poly.type
_entity_poly.pdbx_seq_one_letter_code
_entity_poly.pdbx_strand_id
1 'polypeptide(L)' 'MVSIKKIELSIDLTRPAEEITEAIITVMEFFPGRQLEILEKVDQRIGEMLVALSPKEQTAEEDTKETP' A
#
# COMPACT_ATOMS: atom_id res chain seq x y z
N MET A 1 -5.47 10.53 -26.70
CA MET A 1 -6.18 9.23 -26.63
C MET A 1 -5.54 8.45 -25.49
N VAL A 2 -6.28 8.15 -24.41
CA VAL A 2 -5.72 7.40 -23.27
C VAL A 2 -5.79 5.92 -23.62
N SER A 3 -4.62 5.27 -23.72
CA SER A 3 -4.51 3.83 -23.93
C SER A 3 -4.73 3.13 -22.59
N ILE A 4 -5.86 2.43 -22.44
CA ILE A 4 -6.09 1.56 -21.28
C ILE A 4 -5.30 0.27 -21.49
N LYS A 5 -4.33 -0.01 -20.60
CA LYS A 5 -3.66 -1.32 -20.53
C LYS A 5 -4.46 -2.21 -19.57
N LYS A 6 -4.95 -3.36 -20.06
CA LYS A 6 -5.65 -4.36 -19.24
C LYS A 6 -4.72 -5.54 -19.00
N ILE A 7 -4.65 -5.99 -17.74
CA ILE A 7 -3.93 -7.19 -17.32
C ILE A 7 -4.94 -8.10 -16.60
N GLU A 8 -4.90 -9.40 -16.90
CA GLU A 8 -5.67 -10.43 -16.18
C GLU A 8 -4.68 -11.29 -15.41
N LEU A 9 -4.85 -11.37 -14.08
CA LEU A 9 -3.99 -12.12 -13.16
C LEU A 9 -4.84 -13.19 -12.46
N SER A 10 -4.30 -14.41 -12.37
CA SER A 10 -4.78 -15.44 -11.44
C SER A 10 -3.92 -15.38 -10.19
N ILE A 11 -4.53 -15.35 -9.01
CA ILE A 11 -3.85 -15.15 -7.73
C ILE A 11 -4.04 -16.39 -6.86
N ASP A 12 -2.94 -16.99 -6.39
CA ASP A 12 -2.97 -18.08 -5.43
C ASP A 12 -3.17 -17.59 -3.98
N LEU A 13 -4.39 -17.68 -3.48
CA LEU A 13 -4.71 -17.22 -2.13
C LEU A 13 -4.07 -18.04 -1.00
N THR A 14 -3.38 -19.15 -1.31
CA THR A 14 -2.60 -19.89 -0.31
C THR A 14 -1.28 -19.17 0.06
N ARG A 15 -0.83 -18.21 -0.75
CA ARG A 15 0.42 -17.43 -0.57
C ARG A 15 0.22 -15.93 -0.82
N PRO A 16 -0.68 -15.28 -0.07
CA PRO A 16 -1.23 -13.97 -0.44
C PRO A 16 -0.18 -12.85 -0.48
N ALA A 17 0.82 -12.87 0.39
CA ALA A 17 1.84 -11.82 0.43
C ALA A 17 2.75 -11.88 -0.81
N GLU A 18 3.16 -13.09 -1.19
CA GLU A 18 3.99 -13.32 -2.38
C GLU A 18 3.23 -12.96 -3.66
N GLU A 19 1.98 -13.41 -3.80
CA GLU A 19 1.19 -13.11 -4.99
C GLU A 19 0.91 -11.62 -5.17
N ILE A 20 0.64 -10.89 -4.08
CA ILE A 20 0.48 -9.43 -4.14
C ILE A 20 1.80 -8.78 -4.59
N THR A 21 2.93 -9.26 -4.10
CA THR A 21 4.26 -8.75 -4.48
C THR A 21 4.53 -8.98 -5.97
N GLU A 22 4.26 -10.18 -6.47
CA GLU A 22 4.43 -10.52 -7.89
C GLU A 22 3.49 -9.72 -8.80
N ALA A 23 2.24 -9.51 -8.39
CA ALA A 23 1.30 -8.67 -9.11
C ALA A 23 1.81 -7.21 -9.21
N ILE A 24 2.33 -6.64 -8.12
CA ILE A 24 2.91 -5.29 -8.12
C ILE A 24 4.10 -5.23 -9.08
N ILE A 25 5.03 -6.19 -9.00
CA ILE A 25 6.19 -6.25 -9.90
C ILE A 25 5.74 -6.29 -11.36
N THR A 26 4.79 -7.17 -11.69
CA THR A 26 4.25 -7.30 -13.05
C THR A 26 3.65 -5.99 -13.55
N VAL A 27 2.89 -5.29 -12.72
CA VAL A 27 2.32 -3.99 -13.10
C VAL A 27 3.42 -2.96 -13.34
N MET A 28 4.49 -2.95 -12.54
CA MET A 28 5.58 -1.97 -12.65
C MET A 28 6.35 -2.07 -13.98
N GLU A 29 6.42 -3.24 -14.60
CA GLU A 29 7.04 -3.42 -15.92
C GLU A 29 6.35 -2.60 -17.02
N PHE A 30 5.06 -2.27 -16.86
CA PHE A 30 4.32 -1.47 -17.83
C PHE A 30 4.49 0.04 -17.68
N PHE A 31 5.14 0.49 -16.59
CA PHE A 31 5.31 1.91 -16.23
C PHE A 31 6.78 2.27 -15.94
N PRO A 32 7.71 2.05 -16.89
CA PRO A 32 9.10 2.44 -16.71
C PRO A 32 9.23 3.96 -16.53
N GLY A 33 10.06 4.37 -15.57
CA GLY A 33 10.27 5.77 -15.19
C GLY A 33 9.26 6.32 -14.19
N ARG A 34 8.21 5.57 -13.84
CA ARG A 34 7.19 5.96 -12.85
C ARG A 34 7.06 4.99 -11.69
N GLN A 35 7.92 3.97 -11.61
CA GLN A 35 7.79 2.92 -10.60
C GLN A 35 7.85 3.47 -9.18
N LEU A 36 8.80 4.36 -8.89
CA LEU A 36 8.95 4.97 -7.56
C LEU A 36 7.68 5.72 -7.14
N GLU A 37 7.18 6.62 -8.00
CA GLU A 37 5.96 7.40 -7.75
C GLU A 37 4.74 6.50 -7.46
N ILE A 38 4.62 5.39 -8.17
CA ILE A 38 3.52 4.45 -7.97
C ILE A 38 3.70 3.65 -6.68
N LEU A 39 4.92 3.16 -6.41
CA LEU A 39 5.23 2.37 -5.22
C LEU A 39 5.07 3.20 -3.93
N GLU A 40 5.45 4.47 -3.91
CA GLU A 40 5.23 5.36 -2.77
C GLU A 40 3.73 5.53 -2.45
N LYS A 41 2.89 5.65 -3.48
CA LYS A 41 1.43 5.73 -3.29
C LYS A 41 0.84 4.42 -2.77
N VAL A 42 1.36 3.29 -3.24
CA VAL A 42 0.96 1.96 -2.75
C VAL A 42 1.38 1.79 -1.29
N ASP A 43 2.62 2.13 -0.95
CA ASP A 43 3.15 2.09 0.42
C ASP A 43 2.28 2.90 1.38
N GLN A 44 1.99 4.16 1.05
CA GLN A 44 1.12 5.01 1.86
C GLN A 44 -0.24 4.34 2.12
N ARG A 45 -0.87 3.77 1.08
CA ARG A 45 -2.19 3.15 1.19
C ARG A 45 -2.16 1.87 2.03
N ILE A 46 -1.10 1.08 1.91
CA ILE A 46 -0.89 -0.10 2.75
C ILE A 46 -0.67 0.32 4.20
N GLY A 47 0.14 1.35 4.44
CA GLY A 47 0.36 1.90 5.78
C GLY A 47 -0.94 2.35 6.45
N GLU A 48 -1.80 3.08 5.74
CA GLU A 48 -3.13 3.47 6.22
C GLU A 48 -4.01 2.26 6.58
N MET A 49 -3.98 1.22 5.74
CA MET A 49 -4.71 -0.02 6.02
C MET A 49 -4.17 -0.74 7.25
N LEU A 50 -2.85 -0.79 7.43
CA LEU A 50 -2.21 -1.39 8.60
C LEU A 50 -2.59 -0.63 9.88
N VAL A 51 -2.60 0.71 9.84
CA VAL A 51 -3.08 1.52 10.97
C VAL A 51 -4.54 1.22 11.31
N ALA A 52 -5.41 1.09 10.30
CA ALA A 52 -6.83 0.78 10.51
C ALA A 52 -7.08 -0.64 11.05
N LEU A 53 -6.22 -1.60 10.70
CA LEU A 53 -6.28 -2.99 11.16
C LEU A 53 -5.55 -3.20 12.50
N SER A 54 -4.67 -2.28 12.88
CA SER A 54 -4.02 -2.33 14.18
C SER A 54 -5.10 -2.23 15.26
N PRO A 55 -5.22 -3.21 16.17
CA PRO A 55 -6.12 -3.08 17.30
C PRO A 55 -5.71 -1.82 18.04
N LYS A 56 -6.65 -0.90 18.26
CA LYS A 56 -6.44 0.29 19.08
C LYS A 56 -5.86 -0.17 20.42
N GLU A 57 -4.54 -0.08 20.59
CA GLU A 57 -4.03 0.20 21.92
C GLU A 57 -4.71 1.49 22.33
N GLN A 58 -5.43 1.38 23.44
CA GLN A 58 -6.27 2.43 23.98
C GLN A 58 -5.49 3.74 23.99
N THR A 59 -6.14 4.79 23.49
CA THR A 59 -5.85 6.18 23.75
C THR A 59 -5.16 6.40 25.10
N ALA A 60 -3.95 6.94 25.07
CA ALA A 60 -3.51 7.92 26.04
C ALA A 60 -3.16 9.19 25.25
N GLU A 61 -4.17 10.06 25.10
CA GLU A 61 -3.91 11.49 25.06
C GLU A 61 -3.22 11.84 26.39
N GLU A 62 -2.00 12.35 26.35
CA GLU A 62 -1.57 13.35 27.32
C GLU A 62 -1.24 14.62 26.53
N ASP A 63 -2.30 15.41 26.38
CA ASP A 63 -2.20 16.85 26.39
C ASP A 63 -1.43 17.27 27.65
N THR A 64 -0.22 17.79 27.49
CA THR A 64 0.37 18.70 28.48
C THR A 64 1.05 19.84 27.73
N LYS A 65 0.22 20.74 27.22
CA LYS A 65 0.52 22.16 27.42
C LYS A 65 0.38 22.46 28.90
N GLU A 66 1.49 22.55 29.64
CA GLU A 66 1.64 23.55 30.71
C GLU A 66 3.11 23.96 30.82
N THR A 67 3.37 25.17 30.32
CA THR A 67 4.54 25.99 30.61
C THR A 67 4.39 26.55 32.04
N PRO A 68 5.42 26.49 32.90
CA PRO A 68 5.66 27.50 33.92
C PRO A 68 6.62 28.59 33.42
#